data_AF-A0A944NUY2-F1
#
_entry.id   AF-A0A944NUY2-F1
#
_cell.length_a   1.000
_cell.length_b   1.000
_cell.length_c   1.000
_cell.angle_alpha   90.00
_cell.angle_beta   90.00
_cell.angle_gamma   90.00
#
_symmetry.space_group_name_H-M   'P 1'
#
loop_
_entity.id
_entity.type
_entity.pdbx_description
1 polymer ?
#
loop_
_entity_poly.entity_id
_entity_poly.type
_entity_poly.pdbx_seq_one_letter_code
_entity_poly.pdbx_strand_id
1 'polypeptide(L)'
;MAFFNRKNADQADSQKSSGLGASMPGGMPGGFYDVAVATVFINVLGFAVPLAVFQIFDRVIPEKDASRLFWLIVGVGSALVLDAVIRVGRSYVCGWMGARLEHLTGCNAIKRLFDANILNFEKRGGGAYLERLNALGALRDFYAGPAVTAFFDLPFAVLYLAALFYLTGPLALVPVVLIVIFFASALLFRNLRSTLRALMEADDRRFGFIIEVLGGIHTVKGLGMEQQMIRRYERLQETSAEADFRV
;
A
#
# COMPACT_ATOMS: atom_id res chain seq x y z
N MET A 1 -60.40 -24.11 6.61
CA MET A 1 -59.25 -24.08 5.68
C MET A 1 -58.70 -22.65 5.51
N ALA A 2 -58.47 -21.91 6.61
CA ALA A 2 -58.07 -20.48 6.54
C ALA A 2 -57.19 -19.97 7.70
N PHE A 3 -56.65 -20.86 8.54
CA PHE A 3 -55.89 -20.46 9.75
C PHE A 3 -54.42 -20.90 9.77
N PHE A 4 -53.94 -21.63 8.75
CA PHE A 4 -52.56 -22.13 8.73
C PHE A 4 -51.58 -21.31 7.85
N ASN A 5 -52.07 -20.29 7.13
CA ASN A 5 -51.26 -19.56 6.15
C ASN A 5 -50.75 -18.17 6.62
N ARG A 6 -51.15 -17.71 7.80
CA ARG A 6 -50.74 -16.37 8.29
C ARG A 6 -49.35 -16.38 8.96
N LYS A 7 -49.00 -17.48 9.64
CA LYS A 7 -47.72 -17.60 10.35
C LYS A 7 -46.50 -17.67 9.42
N ASN A 8 -46.68 -18.18 8.20
CA ASN A 8 -45.63 -18.25 7.18
C ASN A 8 -45.47 -16.92 6.41
N ALA A 9 -46.54 -16.14 6.29
CA ALA A 9 -46.48 -14.81 5.68
C ALA A 9 -45.72 -13.82 6.58
N ASP A 10 -45.93 -13.89 7.90
CA ASP A 10 -45.24 -13.03 8.86
C ASP A 10 -43.75 -13.40 9.03
N GLN A 11 -43.38 -14.69 8.87
CA GLN A 11 -41.97 -15.12 8.86
C GLN A 11 -41.22 -14.72 7.57
N ALA A 12 -41.90 -14.72 6.43
CA ALA A 12 -41.31 -14.27 5.17
C ALA A 12 -40.98 -12.77 5.17
N ASP A 13 -41.77 -11.95 5.87
CA ASP A 13 -41.54 -10.50 5.96
C ASP A 13 -40.50 -10.13 7.03
N SER A 14 -40.45 -10.87 8.15
CA SER A 14 -39.40 -10.67 9.17
C SER A 14 -38.00 -11.07 8.68
N GLN A 15 -37.88 -12.04 7.77
CA GLN A 15 -36.60 -12.42 7.17
C GLN A 15 -36.17 -11.46 6.05
N LYS A 16 -37.12 -10.77 5.41
CA LYS A 16 -36.86 -9.75 4.38
C LYS A 16 -36.38 -8.43 4.99
N SER A 17 -36.83 -8.07 6.20
CA SER A 17 -36.34 -6.87 6.92
C SER A 17 -34.92 -7.02 7.48
N SER A 18 -34.43 -8.24 7.71
CA SER A 18 -33.06 -8.46 8.24
C SER A 18 -31.99 -8.54 7.12
N GLY A 19 -32.39 -8.60 5.86
CA GLY A 19 -31.51 -8.65 4.69
C GLY A 19 -31.30 -7.29 4.00
N LEU A 20 -31.95 -6.22 4.47
CA LEU A 20 -31.98 -4.91 3.81
C LEU A 20 -30.96 -3.89 4.34
N GLY A 21 -29.92 -4.36 5.04
CA GLY A 21 -28.69 -3.59 5.31
C GLY A 21 -27.57 -3.87 4.30
N ALA A 22 -27.74 -4.85 3.42
CA ALA A 22 -26.76 -5.26 2.42
C ALA A 22 -26.97 -4.52 1.09
N SER A 23 -26.95 -3.19 1.11
CA SER A 23 -26.95 -2.36 -0.09
C SER A 23 -26.35 -0.98 0.18
N MET A 24 -25.02 -0.94 0.35
CA MET A 24 -24.25 0.20 -0.12
C MET A 24 -23.06 -0.29 -0.95
N PRO A 25 -23.24 -0.45 -2.27
CA PRO A 25 -22.12 -0.46 -3.18
C PRO A 25 -21.67 1.00 -3.38
N GLY A 26 -20.50 1.35 -2.85
CA GLY A 26 -19.85 2.65 -3.14
C GLY A 26 -19.56 3.56 -1.94
N GLY A 27 -19.74 3.10 -0.70
CA GLY A 27 -19.27 3.85 0.46
C GLY A 27 -17.74 3.83 0.53
N MET A 28 -17.10 4.99 0.30
CA MET A 28 -15.68 5.19 0.57
C MET A 28 -15.32 4.56 1.93
N PRO A 29 -14.21 3.81 2.05
CA PRO A 29 -13.87 3.20 3.33
C PRO A 29 -13.69 4.31 4.36
N GLY A 30 -14.47 4.22 5.45
CA GLY A 30 -14.61 5.28 6.45
C GLY A 30 -13.31 5.79 7.09
N GLY A 31 -12.18 5.10 6.87
CA GLY A 31 -10.86 5.57 7.29
C GLY A 31 -10.20 6.61 6.39
N PHE A 32 -10.69 6.88 5.17
CA PHE A 32 -10.04 7.90 4.31
C PHE A 32 -10.12 9.31 4.90
N TYR A 33 -11.25 9.64 5.52
CA TYR A 33 -11.42 10.92 6.21
C TYR A 33 -10.46 11.01 7.41
N ASP A 34 -10.38 9.96 8.22
CA ASP A 34 -9.48 9.90 9.38
C ASP A 34 -8.01 10.04 8.96
N VAL A 35 -7.61 9.37 7.88
CA VAL A 35 -6.26 9.48 7.30
C VAL A 35 -6.00 10.88 6.79
N ALA A 36 -6.96 11.52 6.11
CA ALA A 36 -6.83 12.88 5.61
C ALA A 36 -6.68 13.89 6.75
N VAL A 37 -7.52 13.81 7.78
CA VAL A 37 -7.46 14.68 8.97
C VAL A 37 -6.14 14.46 9.71
N ALA A 38 -5.75 13.22 9.98
CA ALA A 38 -4.46 12.91 10.62
C ALA A 38 -3.28 13.48 9.82
N THR A 39 -3.34 13.38 8.48
CA THR A 39 -2.31 13.91 7.59
C THR A 39 -2.21 15.43 7.67
N VAL A 40 -3.34 16.15 7.78
CA VAL A 40 -3.34 17.60 7.98
C VAL A 40 -2.62 17.96 9.29
N PHE A 41 -2.96 17.31 10.40
CA PHE A 41 -2.33 17.57 11.70
C PHE A 41 -0.82 17.25 11.69
N ILE A 42 -0.42 16.12 11.11
CA ILE A 42 0.99 15.72 10.95
C ILE A 42 1.75 16.80 10.17
N ASN A 43 1.23 17.23 9.02
CA ASN A 43 1.92 18.22 8.21
C ASN A 43 1.99 19.61 8.88
N VAL A 44 0.94 20.01 9.60
CA VAL A 44 0.94 21.26 10.38
C VAL A 44 1.95 21.19 11.53
N LEU A 45 1.99 20.09 12.30
CA LEU A 45 2.98 19.88 13.35
C LEU A 45 4.40 19.77 12.78
N GLY A 46 4.55 19.27 11.55
CA GLY A 46 5.82 19.22 10.83
C GLY A 46 6.50 20.58 10.71
N PHE A 47 5.73 21.67 10.60
CA PHE A 47 6.27 23.04 10.59
C PHE A 47 6.92 23.47 11.90
N ALA A 48 6.69 22.77 13.01
CA ALA A 48 7.26 23.13 14.30
C ALA A 48 8.78 23.24 14.26
N VAL A 49 9.47 22.34 13.56
CA VAL A 49 10.94 22.33 13.48
C VAL A 49 11.49 23.51 12.66
N PRO A 50 11.09 23.74 11.39
CA PRO A 50 11.57 24.91 10.64
C PRO A 50 11.26 26.24 11.33
N LEU A 51 10.05 26.39 11.89
CA LEU A 51 9.65 27.61 12.59
C LEU A 51 10.49 27.83 13.85
N ALA A 52 10.82 26.76 14.57
CA ALA A 52 11.70 26.83 15.72
C ALA A 52 13.11 27.25 15.34
N VAL A 53 13.68 26.67 14.28
CA VAL A 53 14.99 27.05 13.76
C VAL A 53 14.99 28.53 13.36
N PHE A 54 13.95 28.99 12.66
CA PHE A 54 13.79 30.40 12.29
C PHE A 54 13.74 31.32 13.53
N GLN A 55 12.93 30.98 14.54
CA GLN A 55 12.87 31.75 15.78
C GLN A 55 14.20 31.74 16.56
N ILE A 56 14.91 30.62 16.56
CA ILE A 56 16.21 30.50 17.24
C ILE A 56 17.20 31.48 16.62
N PHE A 57 17.31 31.50 15.29
CA PHE A 57 18.24 32.38 14.58
C PHE A 57 17.86 33.85 14.67
N ASP A 58 16.59 34.18 14.50
CA ASP A 58 16.18 35.59 14.37
C ASP A 58 15.95 36.27 15.71
N ARG A 59 15.57 35.53 16.77
CA ARG A 59 15.18 36.12 18.05
C ARG A 59 15.96 35.58 19.23
N VAL A 60 16.08 34.27 19.37
CA VAL A 60 16.69 33.69 20.57
C VAL A 60 18.19 33.97 20.66
N ILE A 61 18.92 33.81 19.55
CA ILE A 61 20.36 34.08 19.51
C ILE A 61 20.65 35.58 19.75
N PRO A 62 19.97 36.54 19.10
CA PRO A 62 20.19 37.96 19.34
C PRO A 62 19.79 38.43 20.74
N GLU A 63 18.63 37.98 21.25
CA GLU A 63 18.08 38.43 22.55
C GLU A 63 18.80 37.78 23.75
N LYS A 64 19.57 36.70 23.53
CA LYS A 64 20.28 35.92 24.56
C LYS A 64 19.39 35.49 25.73
N ASP A 65 18.11 35.25 25.45
CA ASP A 65 17.12 34.88 26.45
C ASP A 65 16.99 33.35 26.55
N ALA A 66 17.59 32.79 27.59
CA ALA A 66 17.53 31.36 27.87
C ALA A 66 16.11 30.87 28.21
N SER A 67 15.25 31.73 28.77
CA SER A 67 13.87 31.35 29.09
C SER A 67 13.03 31.17 27.83
N ARG A 68 13.20 32.02 26.81
CA ARG A 68 12.54 31.84 25.50
C ARG A 68 12.98 30.55 24.82
N LEU A 69 14.27 30.21 24.87
CA LEU A 69 14.79 28.96 24.32
C LEU A 69 14.14 27.74 24.99
N PHE A 70 14.03 27.76 26.32
CA PHE A 70 13.44 26.65 27.08
C PHE A 70 11.98 26.39 26.64
N TRP A 71 11.14 27.43 26.60
CA TRP A 71 9.75 27.28 26.19
C TRP A 71 9.60 26.85 24.73
N LEU A 72 10.50 27.30 23.86
CA LEU A 72 10.54 26.88 22.46
C LEU A 72 10.90 25.40 22.32
N ILE A 73 11.91 24.92 23.06
CA ILE A 73 12.27 23.49 23.08
C ILE A 73 11.12 22.64 23.60
N VAL A 74 10.47 23.04 24.69
CA VAL A 74 9.33 22.32 25.26
C VAL A 74 8.16 22.29 24.26
N GLY A 75 7.86 23.41 23.61
CA GLY A 75 6.82 23.51 22.59
C GLY A 75 7.08 22.57 21.41
N VAL A 76 8.28 22.64 20.83
CA VAL A 76 8.67 21.76 19.70
C VAL A 76 8.72 20.30 20.13
N GLY A 77 9.26 20.01 21.31
CA GLY A 77 9.28 18.66 21.87
C GLY A 77 7.88 18.07 22.00
N SER A 78 6.93 18.85 22.53
CA SER A 78 5.52 18.42 22.62
C SER A 78 4.88 18.21 21.24
N ALA A 79 5.17 19.09 20.27
CA ALA A 79 4.68 18.97 18.90
C ALA A 79 5.22 17.72 18.20
N LEU A 80 6.50 17.38 18.39
CA LEU A 80 7.13 16.18 17.86
C LEU A 80 6.55 14.89 18.46
N VAL A 81 6.26 14.89 19.75
CA VAL A 81 5.60 13.75 20.41
C VAL A 81 4.19 13.56 19.85
N LEU A 82 3.42 14.65 19.71
CA LEU A 82 2.09 14.58 19.10
C LEU A 82 2.14 14.13 17.64
N ASP A 83 3.09 14.64 16.84
CA ASP A 83 3.31 14.20 15.46
C ASP A 83 3.53 12.68 15.41
N ALA A 84 4.42 12.16 16.25
CA ALA A 84 4.73 10.74 16.30
C ALA A 84 3.50 9.89 16.66
N VAL A 85 2.71 10.31 17.66
CA VAL A 85 1.49 9.60 18.08
C VAL A 85 0.46 9.58 16.95
N ILE A 86 0.21 10.72 16.30
CA ILE A 86 -0.76 10.80 15.19
C ILE A 86 -0.26 9.99 13.99
N ARG A 87 1.05 10.00 13.71
CA ARG A 87 1.66 9.21 12.64
C ARG A 87 1.50 7.71 12.85
N VAL A 88 1.66 7.23 14.09
CA VAL A 88 1.38 5.83 14.46
C VAL A 88 -0.11 5.51 14.30
N GLY A 89 -1.00 6.39 14.76
CA GLY A 89 -2.45 6.23 14.59
C GLY A 89 -2.85 6.15 13.12
N ARG A 90 -2.34 7.05 12.27
CA ARG A 90 -2.55 7.05 10.82
C ARG A 90 -2.09 5.74 10.18
N SER A 91 -0.91 5.24 10.57
CA SER A 91 -0.37 3.98 10.07
C SER A 91 -1.27 2.79 10.43
N TYR A 92 -1.79 2.75 11.66
CA TYR A 92 -2.73 1.72 12.10
C TYR A 92 -4.03 1.73 11.29
N VAL A 93 -4.60 2.93 11.06
CA VAL A 93 -5.83 3.08 10.25
C VAL A 93 -5.58 2.65 8.81
N CYS A 94 -4.48 3.08 8.18
CA CYS A 94 -4.12 2.63 6.83
C CYS A 94 -3.95 1.10 6.74
N GLY A 95 -3.30 0.50 7.74
CA GLY A 95 -3.14 -0.96 7.82
C GLY A 95 -4.48 -1.69 7.93
N TRP A 96 -5.39 -1.19 8.75
CA TRP A 96 -6.73 -1.75 8.90
C TRP A 96 -7.58 -1.60 7.63
N MET A 97 -7.48 -0.44 6.95
CA MET A 97 -8.12 -0.22 5.65
C MET A 97 -7.62 -1.22 4.60
N GLY A 98 -6.30 -1.44 4.53
CA GLY A 98 -5.69 -2.43 3.64
C GLY A 98 -6.21 -3.84 3.91
N ALA A 99 -6.21 -4.28 5.17
CA ALA A 99 -6.70 -5.60 5.56
C ALA A 99 -8.20 -5.79 5.26
N ARG A 100 -9.03 -4.75 5.46
CA ARG A 100 -10.45 -4.81 5.15
C ARG A 100 -10.71 -4.89 3.64
N LEU A 101 -9.95 -4.15 2.83
CA LEU A 101 -10.01 -4.24 1.37
C LEU A 101 -9.60 -5.63 0.87
N GLU A 102 -8.53 -6.20 1.44
CA GLU A 102 -8.07 -7.56 1.16
C GLU A 102 -9.19 -8.58 1.44
N HIS A 103 -9.81 -8.48 2.61
CA HIS A 103 -10.87 -9.40 3.02
C HIS A 103 -12.10 -9.32 2.10
N LEU A 104 -12.63 -8.11 1.85
CA LEU A 104 -13.81 -7.92 1.00
C LEU A 104 -13.57 -8.38 -0.43
N THR A 105 -12.41 -8.03 -0.99
CA THR A 105 -12.06 -8.38 -2.37
C THR A 105 -11.74 -9.87 -2.49
N GLY A 106 -11.07 -10.45 -1.50
CA GLY A 106 -10.78 -11.89 -1.41
C GLY A 106 -12.02 -12.75 -1.33
N CYS A 107 -12.96 -12.42 -0.43
CA CYS A 107 -14.23 -13.13 -0.34
C CYS A 107 -15.05 -13.03 -1.64
N ASN A 108 -15.07 -11.86 -2.28
CA ASN A 108 -15.78 -11.69 -3.55
C ASN A 108 -15.09 -12.43 -4.71
N ALA A 109 -13.76 -12.50 -4.72
CA ALA A 109 -12.99 -13.25 -5.72
C ALA A 109 -13.25 -14.76 -5.61
N ILE A 110 -13.22 -15.31 -4.39
CA ILE A 110 -13.52 -16.73 -4.14
C ILE A 110 -14.98 -17.04 -4.47
N LYS A 111 -15.93 -16.16 -4.11
CA LYS A 111 -17.34 -16.34 -4.47
C LYS A 111 -17.54 -16.43 -5.98
N ARG A 112 -16.94 -15.50 -6.74
CA ARG A 112 -16.97 -15.51 -8.21
C ARG A 112 -16.27 -16.73 -8.81
N LEU A 113 -15.28 -17.28 -8.12
CA LEU A 113 -14.60 -18.51 -8.52
C LEU A 113 -15.53 -19.73 -8.40
N PHE A 114 -16.30 -19.82 -7.32
CA PHE A 114 -17.29 -20.88 -7.13
C PHE A 114 -18.51 -20.74 -8.04
N ASP A 115 -18.92 -19.53 -8.38
CA ASP A 115 -20.01 -19.28 -9.35
C ASP A 115 -19.57 -19.46 -10.82
N ALA A 116 -18.27 -19.64 -11.08
CA ALA A 116 -17.74 -19.78 -12.44
C ALA A 116 -17.96 -21.20 -13.00
N ASN A 117 -18.37 -21.28 -14.27
CA ASN A 117 -18.57 -22.54 -14.97
C ASN A 117 -17.23 -23.32 -15.13
N ILE A 118 -17.27 -24.63 -14.85
CA ILE A 118 -16.14 -25.58 -14.85
C ILE A 118 -15.32 -25.52 -16.15
N LEU A 119 -15.96 -25.27 -17.30
CA LEU A 119 -15.30 -25.16 -18.61
C LEU A 119 -14.29 -24.00 -18.71
N ASN A 120 -14.41 -22.96 -17.88
CA ASN A 120 -13.45 -21.85 -17.82
C ASN A 120 -12.29 -22.12 -16.87
N PHE A 121 -12.42 -23.12 -15.98
CA PHE A 121 -11.39 -23.54 -15.03
C PHE A 121 -10.31 -24.38 -15.71
N GLU A 122 -10.72 -25.35 -16.55
CA GLU A 122 -9.79 -26.22 -17.30
C GLU A 122 -8.90 -25.47 -18.29
N LYS A 123 -9.37 -24.35 -18.85
CA LYS A 123 -8.62 -23.59 -19.85
C LYS A 123 -7.46 -22.76 -19.30
N ARG A 124 -7.43 -22.46 -18.00
CA ARG A 124 -6.47 -21.51 -17.41
C ARG A 124 -5.58 -22.09 -16.30
N GLY A 125 -5.88 -23.29 -15.81
CA GLY A 125 -5.08 -23.98 -14.79
C GLY A 125 -5.17 -23.32 -13.40
N GLY A 126 -4.98 -24.10 -12.33
CA GLY A 126 -5.06 -23.61 -10.94
C GLY A 126 -4.04 -22.51 -10.60
N GLY A 127 -2.87 -22.52 -11.25
CA GLY A 127 -1.80 -21.53 -11.03
C GLY A 127 -2.20 -20.10 -11.38
N ALA A 128 -2.90 -19.87 -12.49
CA ALA A 128 -3.33 -18.54 -12.91
C ALA A 128 -4.38 -17.92 -11.96
N TYR A 129 -5.14 -18.74 -11.26
CA TYR A 129 -6.08 -18.28 -10.22
C TYR A 129 -5.35 -17.98 -8.90
N LEU A 130 -4.35 -18.78 -8.53
CA LEU A 130 -3.49 -18.51 -7.37
C LEU A 130 -2.76 -17.17 -7.51
N GLU A 131 -2.25 -16.85 -8.69
CA GLU A 131 -1.56 -15.60 -8.93
C GLU A 131 -2.48 -14.38 -8.83
N ARG A 132 -3.74 -14.50 -9.28
CA ARG A 132 -4.76 -13.47 -9.09
C ARG A 132 -5.13 -13.26 -7.61
N LEU A 133 -5.10 -14.32 -6.81
CA LEU A 133 -5.32 -14.22 -5.37
C LEU A 133 -4.12 -13.53 -4.69
N ASN A 134 -2.89 -13.85 -5.09
CA ASN A 134 -1.70 -13.15 -4.62
C ASN A 134 -1.70 -11.64 -4.99
N ALA A 135 -2.24 -11.28 -6.15
CA ALA A 135 -2.41 -9.88 -6.54
C ALA A 135 -3.30 -9.06 -5.57
N LEU A 136 -4.17 -9.71 -4.78
CA LEU A 136 -4.95 -9.05 -3.74
C LEU A 136 -4.08 -8.61 -2.55
N GLY A 137 -3.04 -9.39 -2.21
CA GLY A 137 -2.04 -9.00 -1.22
C GLY A 137 -1.27 -7.76 -1.66
N ALA A 138 -0.87 -7.70 -2.93
CA ALA A 138 -0.22 -6.51 -3.50
C ALA A 138 -1.12 -5.25 -3.46
N LEU A 139 -2.43 -5.40 -3.64
CA LEU A 139 -3.39 -4.31 -3.46
C LEU A 139 -3.43 -3.84 -2.00
N ARG A 140 -3.45 -4.76 -1.04
CA ARG A 140 -3.40 -4.43 0.39
C ARG A 140 -2.11 -3.70 0.75
N ASP A 141 -0.97 -4.14 0.22
CA ASP A 141 0.32 -3.48 0.44
C ASP A 141 0.39 -2.10 -0.20
N PHE A 142 -0.28 -1.88 -1.35
CA PHE A 142 -0.40 -0.56 -1.94
C PHE A 142 -1.23 0.38 -1.05
N TYR A 143 -2.38 -0.08 -0.54
CA TYR A 143 -3.29 0.72 0.27
C TYR A 143 -2.78 1.00 1.69
N ALA A 144 -2.12 0.00 2.30
CA ALA A 144 -1.45 0.16 3.59
C ALA A 144 -0.06 0.81 3.46
N GLY A 145 0.44 0.95 2.24
CA GLY A 145 1.81 1.31 1.96
C GLY A 145 2.08 2.83 1.93
N PRO A 146 3.37 3.20 1.77
CA PRO A 146 3.81 4.59 1.74
C PRO A 146 3.21 5.39 0.58
N ALA A 147 2.77 4.73 -0.49
CA ALA A 147 2.22 5.37 -1.68
C ALA A 147 0.94 6.16 -1.38
N VAL A 148 0.01 5.58 -0.60
CA VAL A 148 -1.23 6.27 -0.22
C VAL A 148 -0.93 7.46 0.68
N THR A 149 -0.06 7.31 1.67
CA THR A 149 0.31 8.43 2.55
C THR A 149 1.02 9.54 1.78
N ALA A 150 1.90 9.20 0.84
CA ALA A 150 2.59 10.17 0.00
C ALA A 150 1.62 10.98 -0.88
N PHE A 151 0.53 10.36 -1.36
CA PHE A 151 -0.51 11.07 -2.09
C PHE A 151 -1.20 12.15 -1.23
N PHE A 152 -1.47 11.86 0.05
CA PHE A 152 -2.02 12.83 0.98
C PHE A 152 -1.01 13.91 1.42
N ASP A 153 0.28 13.57 1.48
CA ASP A 153 1.34 14.51 1.86
C ASP A 153 1.73 15.47 0.71
N LEU A 154 1.50 15.08 -0.56
CA LEU A 154 1.83 15.86 -1.77
C LEU A 154 1.33 17.32 -1.77
N PRO A 155 0.04 17.63 -1.49
CA PRO A 155 -0.42 19.01 -1.42
C PRO A 155 0.29 19.81 -0.31
N PHE A 156 0.62 19.18 0.82
CA PHE A 156 1.36 19.83 1.90
C PHE A 156 2.82 20.08 1.55
N ALA A 157 3.45 19.24 0.73
CA ALA A 157 4.79 19.50 0.23
C ALA A 157 4.86 20.83 -0.55
N VAL A 158 3.84 21.13 -1.37
CA VAL A 158 3.73 22.42 -2.08
C VAL A 158 3.57 23.57 -1.09
N LEU A 159 2.71 23.41 -0.07
CA LEU A 159 2.55 24.41 1.00
C LEU A 159 3.85 24.63 1.79
N TYR A 160 4.62 23.57 2.04
CA TYR A 160 5.91 23.65 2.73
C TYR A 160 6.94 24.44 1.92
N LEU A 161 7.00 24.21 0.60
CA LEU A 161 7.85 24.98 -0.30
C LEU A 161 7.43 26.45 -0.37
N ALA A 162 6.12 26.72 -0.45
CA ALA A 162 5.61 28.09 -0.43
C ALA A 162 5.94 28.82 0.88
N ALA A 163 5.78 28.15 2.02
CA ALA A 163 6.15 28.68 3.33
C ALA A 163 7.67 28.92 3.43
N LEU A 164 8.51 27.98 2.95
CA LEU A 164 9.96 28.15 2.92
C LEU A 164 10.38 29.36 2.08
N PHE A 165 9.76 29.55 0.92
CA PHE A 165 10.02 30.70 0.06
C PHE A 165 9.64 32.02 0.75
N TYR A 166 8.53 32.04 1.48
CA TYR A 166 8.11 33.19 2.28
C TYR A 166 9.08 33.49 3.43
N LEU A 167 9.57 32.46 4.14
CA LEU A 167 10.45 32.64 5.30
C LEU A 167 11.88 33.04 4.92
N THR A 168 12.45 32.44 3.88
CA THR A 168 13.89 32.51 3.59
C THR A 168 14.23 33.26 2.29
N GLY A 169 13.21 33.65 1.50
CA GLY A 169 13.39 34.36 0.25
C GLY A 169 14.27 33.58 -0.75
N PRO A 170 15.40 34.13 -1.23
CA PRO A 170 16.25 33.47 -2.23
C PRO A 170 16.87 32.14 -1.75
N LEU A 171 17.04 31.94 -0.44
CA LEU A 171 17.63 30.72 0.12
C LEU A 171 16.76 29.48 -0.13
N ALA A 172 15.45 29.66 -0.36
CA ALA A 172 14.55 28.57 -0.72
C ALA A 172 14.85 27.93 -2.08
N LEU A 173 15.68 28.56 -2.93
CA LEU A 173 16.10 27.95 -4.20
C LEU A 173 16.99 26.72 -3.99
N VAL A 174 17.73 26.65 -2.87
CA VAL A 174 18.63 25.52 -2.58
C VAL A 174 17.87 24.18 -2.51
N PRO A 175 16.84 24.00 -1.66
CA PRO A 175 16.07 22.76 -1.63
C PRO A 175 15.33 22.47 -2.93
N VAL A 176 14.87 23.50 -3.66
CA VAL A 176 14.23 23.32 -4.98
C VAL A 176 15.20 22.69 -5.98
N VAL A 177 16.44 23.20 -6.06
CA VAL A 177 17.47 22.63 -6.94
C VAL A 177 17.80 21.20 -6.54
N LEU A 178 17.88 20.90 -5.24
CA LEU A 178 18.10 19.53 -4.76
C LEU A 178 16.96 18.58 -5.17
N ILE A 179 15.70 19.02 -5.07
CA ILE A 179 14.54 18.23 -5.54
C ILE A 179 14.64 17.97 -7.05
N VAL A 180 15.02 18.97 -7.84
CA VAL A 180 15.19 18.81 -9.29
C VAL A 180 16.30 17.81 -9.62
N ILE A 181 17.45 17.89 -8.94
CA ILE A 181 18.54 16.92 -9.12
C ILE A 181 18.10 15.50 -8.74
N PHE A 182 17.36 15.36 -7.64
CA PHE A 182 16.81 14.07 -7.20
C PHE A 182 15.83 13.48 -8.22
N PHE A 183 14.93 14.29 -8.79
CA PHE A 183 14.03 13.82 -9.85
C PHE A 183 14.79 13.49 -11.14
N ALA A 184 15.81 14.27 -11.49
CA ALA A 184 16.66 14.00 -12.65
C ALA A 184 17.43 12.67 -12.50
N SER A 185 17.99 12.39 -11.31
CA SER A 185 18.64 11.12 -11.04
C SER A 185 17.65 9.95 -11.07
N ALA A 186 16.45 10.12 -10.52
CA ALA A 186 15.39 9.12 -10.59
C ALA A 186 15.00 8.76 -12.04
N LEU A 187 15.04 9.73 -12.97
CA LEU A 187 14.82 9.47 -14.39
C LEU A 187 15.96 8.66 -15.04
N LEU A 188 17.21 8.84 -14.60
CA LEU A 188 18.32 7.98 -15.03
C LEU A 188 18.14 6.53 -14.55
N PHE A 189 17.63 6.33 -13.32
CA PHE A 189 17.32 5.01 -12.78
C PHE A 189 16.05 4.37 -13.37
N ARG A 190 15.40 4.98 -14.39
CA ARG A 190 14.22 4.40 -15.05
C ARG A 190 14.48 3.01 -15.64
N ASN A 191 15.72 2.73 -16.03
CA ASN A 191 16.15 1.41 -16.52
C ASN A 191 16.00 0.31 -15.44
N LEU A 192 16.06 0.66 -14.15
CA LEU A 192 15.87 -0.30 -13.07
C LEU A 192 14.47 -0.89 -13.07
N ARG A 193 13.44 -0.12 -13.45
CA ARG A 193 12.07 -0.64 -13.55
C ARG A 193 11.93 -1.72 -14.62
N SER A 194 12.63 -1.60 -15.75
CA SER A 194 12.63 -2.65 -16.78
C SER A 194 13.37 -3.89 -16.31
N THR A 195 14.48 -3.73 -15.59
CA THR A 195 15.23 -4.88 -15.05
C THR A 195 14.45 -5.60 -13.96
N LEU A 196 13.83 -4.85 -13.03
CA LEU A 196 12.96 -5.41 -12.00
C LEU A 196 11.77 -6.18 -12.60
N ARG A 197 11.18 -5.70 -13.70
CA ARG A 197 10.14 -6.45 -14.42
C ARG A 197 10.68 -7.75 -15.02
N ALA A 198 11.87 -7.72 -15.62
CA ALA A 198 12.49 -8.92 -16.17
C ALA A 198 12.80 -9.95 -15.07
N LEU A 199 13.21 -9.49 -13.89
CA LEU A 199 13.40 -10.34 -12.71
C LEU A 199 12.07 -10.96 -12.25
N MET A 200 11.00 -10.16 -12.10
CA MET A 200 9.67 -10.65 -11.73
C MET A 200 9.16 -11.72 -12.71
N GLU A 201 9.27 -11.47 -14.02
CA GLU A 201 8.88 -12.46 -15.03
C GLU A 201 9.71 -13.75 -14.98
N ALA A 202 11.00 -13.66 -14.63
CA ALA A 202 11.86 -14.83 -14.47
C ALA A 202 11.45 -15.66 -13.24
N ASP A 203 11.16 -15.00 -12.13
CA ASP A 203 10.65 -15.64 -10.91
C ASP A 203 9.27 -16.28 -11.14
N ASP A 204 8.34 -15.60 -11.80
CA ASP A 204 7.00 -16.14 -12.11
C ASP A 204 7.10 -17.42 -12.96
N ARG A 205 7.99 -17.44 -13.97
CA ARG A 205 8.27 -18.65 -14.77
C ARG A 205 8.84 -19.79 -13.91
N ARG A 206 9.73 -19.49 -12.97
CA ARG A 206 10.30 -20.48 -12.05
C ARG A 206 9.22 -21.06 -11.12
N PHE A 207 8.40 -20.21 -10.50
CA PHE A 207 7.32 -20.65 -9.62
C PHE A 207 6.24 -21.44 -10.38
N GLY A 208 5.86 -21.00 -11.58
CA GLY A 208 4.93 -21.73 -12.44
C GLY A 208 5.43 -23.15 -12.77
N PHE A 209 6.71 -23.29 -13.10
CA PHE A 209 7.32 -24.61 -13.33
C PHE A 209 7.30 -25.51 -12.09
N ILE A 210 7.59 -24.96 -10.90
CA ILE A 210 7.52 -25.71 -9.64
C ILE A 210 6.09 -26.23 -9.42
N ILE A 211 5.08 -25.38 -9.60
CA ILE A 211 3.66 -25.78 -9.43
C ILE A 211 3.29 -26.89 -10.42
N GLU A 212 3.73 -26.79 -11.69
CA GLU A 212 3.47 -27.81 -12.71
C GLU A 212 4.13 -29.15 -12.37
N VAL A 213 5.39 -29.13 -11.94
CA VAL A 213 6.12 -30.34 -11.53
C VAL A 213 5.51 -30.98 -10.29
N LEU A 214 5.09 -30.18 -9.29
CA LEU A 214 4.40 -30.72 -8.12
C LEU A 214 3.04 -31.31 -8.49
N GLY A 215 2.27 -30.64 -9.35
CA GLY A 215 0.99 -31.14 -9.83
C GLY A 215 1.13 -32.44 -10.65
N GLY A 216 2.23 -32.58 -11.40
CA GLY A 216 2.55 -33.74 -12.23
C GLY A 216 3.53 -34.73 -11.60
N ILE A 217 3.78 -34.68 -10.28
CA ILE A 217 4.92 -35.38 -9.67
C ILE A 217 4.86 -36.90 -9.88
N HIS A 218 3.67 -37.48 -9.86
CA HIS A 218 3.45 -38.90 -10.13
C HIS A 218 3.82 -39.28 -11.57
N THR A 219 3.53 -38.41 -12.54
CA THR A 219 3.90 -38.58 -13.95
C THR A 219 5.41 -38.46 -14.15
N VAL A 220 6.03 -37.46 -13.51
CA VAL A 220 7.49 -37.25 -13.58
C VAL A 220 8.23 -38.46 -13.02
N LYS A 221 7.81 -38.98 -11.87
CA LYS A 221 8.39 -40.18 -11.25
C LYS A 221 8.08 -41.46 -12.03
N GLY A 222 6.85 -41.60 -12.53
CA GLY A 222 6.42 -42.76 -13.31
C GLY A 222 7.16 -42.91 -14.65
N LEU A 223 7.58 -41.79 -15.24
CA LEU A 223 8.35 -41.77 -16.49
C LEU A 223 9.87 -41.66 -16.28
N GLY A 224 10.35 -41.57 -15.03
CA GLY A 224 11.78 -41.40 -14.73
C GLY A 224 12.38 -40.10 -15.27
N MET A 225 11.59 -39.04 -15.43
CA MET A 225 12.02 -37.77 -16.06
C MET A 225 12.66 -36.77 -15.08
N GLU A 226 12.97 -37.21 -13.86
CA GLU A 226 13.47 -36.36 -12.77
C GLU A 226 14.71 -35.55 -13.18
N GLN A 227 15.69 -36.22 -13.81
CA GLN A 227 16.93 -35.55 -14.23
C GLN A 227 16.69 -34.51 -15.33
N GLN A 228 15.70 -34.72 -16.22
CA GLN A 228 15.34 -33.73 -17.22
C GLN A 228 14.65 -32.51 -16.59
N MET A 229 13.79 -32.72 -15.60
CA MET A 229 13.12 -31.64 -14.87
C MET A 229 14.10 -30.83 -14.02
N ILE A 230 15.10 -31.47 -13.39
CA ILE A 230 16.17 -30.78 -12.66
C ILE A 230 16.97 -29.87 -13.61
N ARG A 231 17.39 -30.37 -14.78
CA ARG A 231 18.11 -29.54 -15.77
C ARG A 231 17.27 -28.37 -16.28
N ARG A 232 15.95 -28.56 -16.40
CA ARG A 232 15.03 -27.50 -16.80
C ARG A 232 14.87 -26.45 -15.70
N TYR A 233 14.81 -26.87 -14.44
CA TYR A 233 14.82 -25.98 -13.28
C TYR A 233 16.11 -25.17 -13.20
N GLU A 234 17.26 -25.82 -13.40
CA GLU A 234 18.58 -25.18 -13.37
C GLU A 234 18.68 -24.03 -14.38
N ARG A 235 18.20 -24.22 -15.63
CA ARG A 235 18.14 -23.14 -16.63
C ARG A 235 17.24 -21.96 -16.23
N LEU A 236 16.10 -22.25 -15.58
CA LEU A 236 15.20 -21.21 -15.08
C LEU A 236 15.86 -20.45 -13.91
N GLN A 237 16.60 -21.16 -13.06
CA GLN A 237 17.36 -20.57 -11.96
C GLN A 237 18.53 -19.71 -12.46
N GLU A 238 19.26 -20.14 -13.48
CA GLU A 238 20.29 -19.33 -14.16
C GLU A 238 19.70 -18.05 -14.73
N THR A 239 18.58 -18.14 -15.44
CA THR A 239 17.91 -16.95 -16.00
C THR A 239 17.47 -15.97 -14.90
N SER A 240 17.00 -16.48 -13.76
CA SER A 240 16.60 -15.67 -12.61
C SER A 240 17.82 -15.02 -11.95
N ALA A 241 18.93 -15.76 -11.80
CA ALA A 241 20.18 -15.24 -11.25
C ALA A 241 20.83 -14.16 -12.15
N GLU A 242 20.78 -14.34 -13.47
CA GLU A 242 21.23 -13.32 -14.42
C GLU A 242 20.36 -12.06 -14.38
N ALA A 243 19.05 -12.22 -14.20
CA ALA A 243 18.14 -11.09 -14.04
C ALA A 243 18.40 -10.34 -12.73
N ASP A 244 18.66 -11.06 -11.63
CA ASP A 244 18.95 -10.50 -10.30
C ASP A 244 20.27 -9.73 -10.29
N PHE A 245 21.32 -10.25 -10.94
CA PHE A 245 22.61 -9.57 -11.07
C PHE A 245 22.54 -8.26 -11.88
N ARG A 246 21.55 -8.11 -12.77
CA ARG A 246 21.39 -6.91 -13.60
C ARG A 246 20.65 -5.77 -12.88
N VAL A 247 19.97 -6.06 -11.77
CA VAL A 247 19.23 -5.10 -10.93
C VAL A 247 20.21 -4.35 -10.03
#